data_AF-A0A8X6S423-F1
#
_entry.id   AF-A0A8X6S423-F1
#
_cell.length_a   1.000
_cell.length_b   1.000
_cell.length_c   1.000
_cell.angle_alpha   90.00
_cell.angle_beta   90.00
_cell.angle_gamma   90.00
#
_symmetry.space_group_name_H-M   'P 1'
#
loop_
_entity.id
_entity.type
_entity.pdbx_description
1 polymer ?
#
loop_
_entity_poly.entity_id
_entity_poly.type
_entity_poly.pdbx_seq_one_letter_code
_entity_poly.pdbx_strand_id
1 'polypeptide(L)'
;MTIATLKELIIGSENYDEELTKNIHSTIVEDRKAREENLRIEEQKEKLRFEQLRLDEQKRKDEFELEKLRIQTQSKLGADTSKESDTLNFSSKKFQKLYIVLI
;
A
#
# COMPACT_ATOMS: atom_id res chain seq x y z
N MET A 1 -42.39 24.62 32.79
CA MET A 1 -41.03 24.91 33.28
C MET A 1 -40.12 25.07 32.07
N THR A 2 -39.38 26.17 31.96
CA THR A 2 -38.47 26.44 30.84
C THR A 2 -37.02 26.23 31.25
N ILE A 3 -36.12 26.07 30.28
CA ILE A 3 -34.67 25.95 30.55
C ILE A 3 -34.15 27.18 31.31
N ALA A 4 -34.66 28.38 31.00
CA ALA A 4 -34.33 29.60 31.73
C ALA A 4 -34.70 29.50 33.21
N THR A 5 -35.93 29.05 33.52
CA THR A 5 -36.36 28.88 34.92
C THR A 5 -35.57 27.80 35.67
N LEU A 6 -35.15 26.73 34.99
CA LEU A 6 -34.28 25.70 35.57
C LEU A 6 -32.89 26.24 35.89
N LYS A 7 -32.31 27.04 34.98
CA LYS A 7 -31.01 27.67 35.17
C LYS A 7 -31.02 28.59 36.39
N GLU A 8 -32.05 29.42 36.54
CA GLU A 8 -32.17 30.32 37.69
C GLU A 8 -32.30 29.55 39.01
N LEU A 9 -33.08 28.46 39.04
CA LEU A 9 -33.20 27.60 40.22
C LEU A 9 -31.88 26.93 40.62
N ILE A 10 -31.08 26.50 39.62
CA ILE A 10 -29.78 25.87 39.87
C ILE A 10 -28.78 26.91 40.40
N ILE A 11 -28.66 28.06 39.74
CA ILE A 11 -27.71 29.11 40.14
C ILE A 11 -28.07 29.72 41.50
N GLY A 12 -29.36 29.83 41.80
CA GLY A 12 -29.85 30.33 43.09
C GLY A 12 -29.72 29.32 44.24
N SER A 13 -29.23 28.10 44.01
CA SER A 13 -29.03 27.11 45.07
C SER A 13 -27.82 27.45 45.92
N GLU A 14 -27.92 27.31 47.25
CA GLU A 14 -26.78 27.46 48.18
C GLU A 14 -25.63 26.49 47.89
N ASN A 15 -25.93 25.37 47.22
CA ASN A 15 -24.94 24.36 46.85
C ASN A 15 -24.30 24.62 45.47
N TYR A 16 -24.71 25.68 44.77
CA TYR A 16 -24.14 26.01 43.48
C TYR A 16 -22.80 26.72 43.65
N ASP A 17 -21.74 26.07 43.19
CA ASP A 17 -20.40 26.63 43.11
C ASP A 17 -20.06 26.91 41.65
N GLU A 18 -19.96 28.20 41.31
CA GLU A 18 -19.68 28.66 39.95
C GLU A 18 -18.25 28.30 39.52
N GLU A 19 -17.27 28.37 40.41
CA GLU A 19 -15.87 28.05 40.09
C GLU A 19 -15.71 26.55 39.87
N LEU A 20 -16.27 25.73 40.76
CA LEU A 20 -16.29 24.28 40.59
C LEU A 20 -16.98 23.88 39.28
N THR A 21 -18.12 24.50 38.97
CA THR A 21 -18.86 24.22 37.73
C THR A 21 -18.04 24.57 36.49
N LYS A 22 -17.35 25.72 36.49
CA LYS A 22 -16.43 26.12 35.41
C LYS A 22 -15.27 25.15 35.27
N ASN A 23 -14.66 24.74 36.38
CA ASN A 23 -13.53 23.82 36.38
C ASN A 23 -13.94 22.44 35.83
N ILE A 24 -15.06 21.88 36.29
CA ILE A 24 -15.60 20.63 35.75
C ILE A 24 -15.87 20.75 34.24
N HIS A 25 -16.48 21.86 33.81
CA HIS A 25 -16.75 22.08 32.39
C HIS A 25 -15.46 22.13 31.56
N SER A 26 -14.46 22.89 32.01
CA SER A 26 -13.16 22.99 31.34
C SER A 26 -12.47 21.64 31.24
N THR A 27 -12.42 20.88 32.33
CA THR A 27 -11.83 19.53 32.33
C THR A 27 -12.54 18.60 31.34
N ILE A 28 -13.87 18.61 31.28
CA ILE A 28 -14.63 17.79 30.33
C ILE A 28 -14.30 18.19 28.88
N VAL A 29 -14.20 19.49 28.59
CA VAL A 29 -13.90 19.99 27.25
C VAL A 29 -12.47 19.63 26.84
N GLU A 30 -11.50 19.79 27.74
CA GLU A 30 -10.09 19.46 27.49
C GLU A 30 -9.89 17.97 27.25
N ASP A 31 -10.50 17.12 28.09
CA ASP A 31 -10.43 15.66 27.92
C ASP A 31 -11.06 15.23 26.59
N ARG A 32 -12.19 15.82 26.19
CA ARG A 32 -12.78 15.57 24.86
C ARG A 32 -11.85 15.96 23.72
N LYS A 33 -11.25 17.15 23.77
CA LYS A 33 -10.29 17.60 22.76
C LYS A 33 -9.10 16.65 22.65
N ALA A 34 -8.54 16.24 23.79
CA ALA A 34 -7.41 15.31 23.82
C ALA A 34 -7.77 13.94 23.21
N ARG A 35 -8.98 13.43 23.49
CA ARG A 35 -9.46 12.17 22.89
C ARG A 35 -9.66 12.29 21.38
N GLU A 36 -10.26 13.39 20.91
CA GLU A 36 -10.45 13.65 19.48
C GLU A 36 -9.12 13.80 18.73
N GLU A 37 -8.14 14.47 19.33
CA GLU A 37 -6.79 14.60 18.77
C GLU A 37 -6.09 13.24 18.69
N ASN A 38 -6.15 12.44 19.75
CA ASN A 38 -5.59 11.09 19.76
C ASN A 38 -6.23 10.19 18.69
N LEU A 39 -7.56 10.25 18.54
CA LEU A 39 -8.27 9.53 17.48
C LEU A 39 -7.80 9.95 16.08
N ARG A 40 -7.65 11.26 15.83
CA ARG A 40 -7.13 11.76 14.54
C ARG A 40 -5.72 11.28 14.25
N ILE A 41 -4.84 11.27 15.26
CA ILE A 41 -3.48 10.79 15.12
C ILE A 41 -3.47 9.30 14.78
N GLU A 42 -4.31 8.50 15.45
CA GLU A 42 -4.38 7.06 15.20
C GLU A 42 -4.93 6.74 13.80
N GLU A 43 -5.98 7.45 13.36
CA GLU A 43 -6.50 7.34 11.99
C GLU A 43 -5.44 7.69 10.93
N GLN A 44 -4.60 8.70 11.18
CA GLN A 44 -3.51 9.06 10.28
C GLN A 44 -2.44 7.96 10.24
N LYS A 45 -2.07 7.40 11.39
CA LYS A 45 -1.11 6.28 11.45
C LYS A 45 -1.64 5.05 10.71
N GLU A 46 -2.91 4.74 10.87
CA GLU A 46 -3.53 3.60 10.19
C GLU A 46 -3.55 3.80 8.67
N LYS A 47 -3.91 5.00 8.19
CA LYS A 47 -3.83 5.36 6.77
C LYS A 47 -2.42 5.20 6.20
N LEU A 48 -1.41 5.69 6.92
CA LEU A 48 -0.01 5.54 6.50
C LEU A 48 0.42 4.08 6.45
N ARG A 49 0.02 3.25 7.42
CA ARG A 49 0.30 1.81 7.41
C ARG A 49 -0.34 1.12 6.22
N PHE A 50 -1.59 1.45 5.91
CA PHE A 50 -2.30 0.89 4.77
C PHE A 50 -1.66 1.32 3.44
N GLU A 51 -1.28 2.59 3.31
CA GLU A 51 -0.59 3.08 2.12
C GLU A 51 0.77 2.42 1.92
N GLN A 52 1.55 2.24 3.00
CA GLN A 52 2.82 1.53 2.95
C GLN A 52 2.62 0.07 2.51
N LEU A 53 1.64 -0.63 3.07
CA LEU A 53 1.33 -2.01 2.69
C LEU A 53 0.94 -2.11 1.20
N ARG A 54 0.14 -1.17 0.71
CA ARG A 54 -0.27 -1.10 -0.70
C ARG A 54 0.95 -0.87 -1.62
N LEU A 55 1.86 0.02 -1.24
CA LEU A 55 3.08 0.28 -2.01
C LEU A 55 4.00 -0.94 -2.04
N ASP A 56 4.15 -1.64 -0.92
CA ASP A 56 4.98 -2.85 -0.86
C ASP A 56 4.37 -4.01 -1.67
N GLU A 57 3.05 -4.15 -1.67
CA GLU A 57 2.37 -5.11 -2.54
C GLU A 57 2.55 -4.76 -4.03
N GLN A 58 2.45 -3.48 -4.38
CA GLN A 58 2.67 -3.02 -5.75
C GLN A 58 4.10 -3.32 -6.21
N LYS A 59 5.12 -3.02 -5.39
CA LYS A 59 6.52 -3.35 -5.70
C LYS A 59 6.72 -4.83 -5.95
N ARG A 60 6.13 -5.70 -5.11
CA ARG A 60 6.20 -7.15 -5.29
C ARG A 60 5.55 -7.61 -6.60
N LYS A 61 4.45 -6.99 -7.02
CA LYS A 61 3.81 -7.27 -8.32
C LYS A 61 4.69 -6.83 -9.48
N ASP A 62 5.28 -5.63 -9.38
CA ASP A 62 6.16 -5.10 -10.42
C ASP A 62 7.44 -5.95 -10.57
N GLU A 63 8.05 -6.36 -9.46
CA GLU A 63 9.19 -7.28 -9.44
C GLU A 63 8.86 -8.63 -10.08
N PHE A 64 7.68 -9.18 -9.78
CA PHE A 64 7.23 -10.44 -10.37
C PHE A 64 7.02 -10.34 -11.89
N GLU A 65 6.36 -9.29 -12.37
CA GLU A 65 6.18 -9.08 -13.81
C GLU A 65 7.51 -8.81 -14.52
N LEU A 66 8.45 -8.11 -13.88
CA LEU A 66 9.78 -7.90 -14.44
C LEU A 66 10.56 -9.22 -14.60
N GLU A 67 10.52 -10.09 -13.58
CA GLU A 67 11.19 -11.39 -13.64
C GLU A 67 10.56 -12.30 -14.69
N LYS A 68 9.22 -12.30 -14.78
CA LYS A 68 8.50 -13.03 -15.83
C LYS A 68 8.89 -12.54 -17.23
N LEU A 69 9.02 -11.24 -17.43
CA LEU A 69 9.48 -10.67 -18.71
C LEU A 69 10.93 -11.06 -19.01
N ARG A 70 11.80 -11.08 -18.00
CA ARG A 70 13.19 -11.53 -18.12
C ARG A 70 13.28 -12.99 -18.58
N ILE A 71 12.53 -13.88 -17.93
CA ILE A 71 12.46 -15.30 -18.28
C ILE A 71 11.94 -15.50 -19.71
N GLN A 72 10.88 -14.77 -20.11
CA GLN A 72 10.34 -14.83 -21.47
C GLN A 72 11.36 -14.37 -22.51
N THR A 73 12.10 -13.30 -22.22
CA THR A 73 13.11 -12.77 -23.14
C THR A 73 14.29 -13.74 -23.29
N GLN A 74 14.77 -14.31 -22.19
CA GLN A 74 15.82 -15.35 -22.22
C GLN A 74 15.37 -16.60 -22.99
N SER A 75 14.13 -17.03 -22.79
CA SER A 75 13.56 -18.18 -23.50
C SER A 75 13.44 -17.93 -25.00
N LYS A 76 13.10 -16.71 -25.43
CA LYS A 76 13.07 -16.32 -26.85
C LYS A 76 14.48 -16.29 -27.46
N LEU A 77 15.46 -15.68 -26.79
CA LEU A 77 16.86 -15.70 -27.26
C LEU A 77 17.44 -17.12 -27.34
N GLY A 78 17.11 -18.00 -26.40
CA GLY A 78 17.51 -19.41 -26.45
C GLY A 78 16.86 -20.19 -27.59
N ALA A 79 15.61 -19.85 -27.95
CA ALA A 79 14.91 -20.46 -29.07
C ALA A 79 15.42 -19.99 -30.44
N ASP A 80 15.84 -18.73 -30.57
CA ASP A 80 16.35 -18.18 -31.83
C ASP A 80 17.77 -18.67 -32.13
N THR A 81 18.62 -18.86 -31.12
CA THR A 81 19.97 -19.44 -31.27
C THR A 81 19.96 -20.94 -31.63
N SER A 82 18.93 -21.68 -31.20
CA SER A 82 18.71 -23.07 -31.63
C SER A 82 18.34 -23.19 -33.12
N LYS A 83 17.56 -22.25 -33.65
CA LYS A 83 17.14 -22.29 -35.07
C LYS A 83 18.28 -21.95 -36.04
N GLU A 84 19.17 -21.03 -35.67
CA GLU A 84 20.37 -20.74 -36.48
C GLU A 84 21.39 -21.88 -36.47
N SER A 85 21.60 -22.55 -35.34
CA SER A 85 22.53 -23.69 -35.26
C SER A 85 22.04 -24.93 -36.01
N ASP A 86 20.72 -25.16 -36.06
CA ASP A 86 20.14 -26.26 -36.84
C ASP A 86 20.20 -26.03 -38.37
N THR A 87 20.05 -24.78 -38.82
CA THR A 87 20.13 -24.43 -40.25
C THR A 87 21.57 -24.49 -40.78
N LEU A 88 22.56 -24.07 -39.98
CA LEU A 88 23.98 -24.18 -40.33
C LEU A 88 24.45 -25.64 -40.39
N ASN A 89 24.00 -26.50 -39.46
CA ASN A 89 24.34 -27.93 -39.47
C ASN A 89 23.69 -28.71 -40.63
N PHE A 90 22.46 -28.35 -41.02
CA PHE A 90 21.80 -28.97 -42.18
C PHE A 90 22.48 -28.62 -43.50
N SER A 91 22.96 -27.38 -43.64
CA SER A 91 23.70 -26.90 -44.81
C SER A 91 25.03 -27.65 -44.96
N SER A 92 25.83 -27.73 -43.89
CA SER A 92 27.13 -28.43 -43.89
C SER A 92 27.04 -29.92 -44.29
N LYS A 93 26.04 -30.65 -43.78
CA LYS A 93 25.84 -32.07 -44.12
C LYS A 93 25.49 -32.30 -45.60
N LYS A 94 24.78 -31.37 -46.25
CA LYS A 94 24.49 -31.46 -47.69
C LYS A 94 25.75 -31.26 -48.54
N PHE A 95 26.62 -30.32 -48.16
CA PHE A 95 27.87 -30.08 -48.88
C PHE A 95 28.85 -31.25 -48.75
N GLN A 96 28.95 -31.89 -47.58
CA GLN A 96 29.77 -33.10 -47.41
C GLN A 96 29.25 -34.28 -48.25
N LYS A 97 27.92 -34.45 -48.34
CA LYS A 97 27.33 -35.52 -49.15
C LYS A 97 27.51 -35.30 -50.66
N LEU A 98 27.59 -34.05 -51.12
CA LEU A 98 27.82 -33.71 -52.52
C LEU A 98 29.29 -33.92 -52.95
N TYR A 99 30.24 -33.69 -52.04
CA TYR A 99 31.68 -33.85 -52.33
C TYR A 99 32.10 -35.32 -52.48
N ILE A 100 31.44 -36.25 -51.77
CA ILE A 100 31.72 -37.69 -51.86
C ILE A 100 31.23 -38.30 -53.20
N VAL A 101 30.30 -37.65 -53.90
CA VAL A 101 29.75 -38.16 -55.17
C VAL A 101 30.57 -37.67 -56.40
N LEU A 102 31.52 -36.75 -56.20
CA LEU A 102 32.30 -36.11 -57.25
C LEU A 102 33.77 -36.55 -57.31
N ILE A 103 34.15 -37.58 -56.55
CA ILE A 103 35.44 -38.31 -56.61
C ILE A 103 35.16 -39.73 -57.07
#